data_AF-A0A660PB35-F1
#
_entry.id   AF-A0A660PB35-F1
#
_cell.length_a   1.000
_cell.length_b   1.000
_cell.length_c   1.000
_cell.angle_alpha   90.00
_cell.angle_beta   90.00
_cell.angle_gamma   90.00
#
_symmetry.space_group_name_H-M   'P 1'
#
loop_
_entity.id
_entity.type
_entity.pdbx_description
1 polymer ?
#
loop_
_entity_poly.entity_id
_entity_poly.type
_entity_poly.pdbx_seq_one_letter_code
_entity_poly.pdbx_strand_id
1 'polypeptide(L)'
;MRIKQFLVLPNIPEKIQKLRELAMNLWFSWNWDIVKLFIRIDSELWEKSYQNPIEMLASLPQQKLEEVANDEAFLANLNRVYESYQEYISSKKWFEETAPNQTRDTIAYFSCEYGIDTGLPVYSGGLGVLSGDHLKASSDL
;
A
#
# COMPACT_ATOMS: atom_id res chain seq x y z
N MET A 1 -4.09 -8.13 -38.62
CA MET A 1 -2.89 -7.87 -37.80
C MET A 1 -3.22 -8.23 -36.36
N ARG A 2 -2.56 -9.24 -35.75
CA ARG A 2 -2.80 -9.62 -34.34
C ARG A 2 -1.80 -8.84 -33.47
N ILE A 3 -2.29 -7.89 -32.68
CA ILE A 3 -1.48 -7.21 -31.67
C ILE A 3 -1.33 -8.16 -30.49
N LYS A 4 -0.09 -8.48 -30.12
CA LYS A 4 0.22 -9.17 -28.86
C LYS A 4 0.60 -8.12 -27.83
N GLN A 5 -0.14 -8.08 -26.72
CA GLN A 5 0.22 -7.26 -25.57
C GLN A 5 1.20 -8.04 -24.69
N PHE A 6 2.29 -7.39 -24.31
CA PHE A 6 3.24 -7.89 -23.32
C PHE A 6 3.20 -6.94 -22.13
N LEU A 7 2.89 -7.47 -20.95
CA LEU A 7 3.02 -6.73 -19.70
C LEU A 7 4.45 -6.93 -19.20
N VAL A 8 5.26 -5.88 -19.23
CA VAL A 8 6.61 -5.89 -18.68
C VAL A 8 6.51 -5.47 -17.23
N LEU A 9 6.76 -6.41 -16.32
CA LEU A 9 6.81 -6.15 -14.89
C LEU A 9 8.26 -5.94 -14.45
N PRO A 10 8.53 -5.06 -13.49
CA PRO A 10 9.86 -4.92 -12.91
C PRO A 10 10.31 -6.25 -12.29
N ASN A 11 11.57 -6.61 -12.51
CA ASN A 11 12.16 -7.80 -11.89
C ASN A 11 12.67 -7.45 -10.48
N ILE A 12 11.76 -7.42 -9.52
CA ILE A 12 12.06 -7.08 -8.13
C ILE A 12 12.86 -8.22 -7.49
N PRO A 13 14.08 -7.97 -6.96
CA PRO A 13 14.88 -8.97 -6.26
C PRO A 13 14.14 -9.58 -5.06
N GLU A 14 14.35 -10.88 -4.83
CA GLU A 14 13.67 -11.66 -3.77
C GLU A 14 13.78 -11.00 -2.38
N LYS A 15 14.96 -10.47 -2.05
CA LYS A 15 15.24 -9.79 -0.77
C LYS A 15 14.30 -8.61 -0.49
N ILE A 16 13.81 -7.93 -1.54
CA ILE A 16 12.93 -6.76 -1.43
C ILE A 16 11.54 -6.99 -2.02
N GLN A 17 11.18 -8.25 -2.29
CA GLN A 17 9.90 -8.61 -2.90
C GLN A 17 8.69 -8.14 -2.08
N LYS A 18 8.86 -8.02 -0.76
CA LYS A 18 7.91 -7.42 0.19
C LYS A 18 7.44 -6.01 -0.20
N LEU A 19 8.27 -5.23 -0.91
CA LEU A 19 7.87 -3.90 -1.39
C LEU A 19 6.67 -3.98 -2.34
N ARG A 20 6.58 -5.05 -3.15
CA ARG A 20 5.45 -5.25 -4.06
C ARG A 20 4.16 -5.49 -3.28
N GLU A 21 4.22 -6.28 -2.22
CA GLU A 21 3.07 -6.56 -1.37
C GLU A 21 2.58 -5.30 -0.64
N LEU A 22 3.51 -4.52 -0.08
CA LEU A 22 3.20 -3.23 0.55
C LEU A 22 2.61 -2.23 -0.47
N ALA A 23 3.14 -2.19 -1.70
CA ALA A 23 2.65 -1.32 -2.76
C ALA A 23 1.23 -1.68 -3.23
N MET A 24 0.86 -2.96 -3.18
CA MET A 24 -0.44 -3.46 -3.62
C MET A 24 -1.54 -3.35 -2.57
N ASN A 25 -1.22 -2.87 -1.36
CA ASN A 25 -2.20 -2.69 -0.29
C ASN A 25 -2.36 -1.20 0.02
N LEU A 26 -3.58 -0.67 -0.14
CA LEU A 26 -3.88 0.75 0.09
C LEU A 26 -3.60 1.24 1.52
N TRP A 27 -3.31 0.35 2.47
CA TRP A 27 -2.86 0.73 3.81
C TRP A 27 -1.64 1.67 3.80
N PHE A 28 -0.81 1.66 2.74
CA PHE A 28 0.25 2.66 2.57
C PHE A 28 -0.27 4.10 2.64
N SER A 29 -1.49 4.37 2.17
CA SER A 29 -2.05 5.72 2.05
C SER A 29 -2.41 6.38 3.39
N TRP A 30 -2.41 5.63 4.50
CA TRP A 30 -2.46 6.18 5.86
C TRP A 30 -1.38 5.60 6.79
N ASN A 31 -0.35 4.96 6.23
CA ASN A 31 0.78 4.43 6.96
C ASN A 31 2.10 5.06 6.49
N TRP A 32 2.58 6.04 7.27
CA TRP A 32 3.79 6.80 6.98
C TRP A 32 5.08 5.98 6.97
N ASP A 33 5.12 4.85 7.69
CA ASP A 33 6.30 3.99 7.72
C ASP A 33 6.51 3.29 6.37
N ILE A 34 5.43 2.91 5.69
CA ILE A 34 5.48 2.39 4.32
C ILE A 34 5.90 3.49 3.34
N VAL A 35 5.28 4.67 3.41
CA VAL A 35 5.62 5.81 2.54
C VAL A 35 7.11 6.17 2.65
N LYS A 36 7.67 6.18 3.87
CA LYS A 36 9.11 6.45 4.10
C LYS A 36 10.04 5.42 3.45
N LEU A 37 9.61 4.17 3.27
CA LEU A 37 10.42 3.19 2.52
C LEU A 37 10.58 3.64 1.07
N PHE A 38 9.49 4.02 0.41
CA PHE A 38 9.52 4.47 -0.97
C PHE A 38 10.30 5.77 -1.14
N ILE A 39 10.06 6.76 -0.27
CA ILE A 39 10.86 8.01 -0.26
C ILE A 39 12.36 7.72 -0.09
N ARG A 40 12.73 6.76 0.77
CA ARG A 40 14.14 6.40 1.00
C ARG A 40 14.79 5.75 -0.22
N ILE A 41 14.04 5.02 -1.05
CA ILE A 41 14.59 4.41 -2.28
C ILE A 41 15.03 5.49 -3.25
N ASP A 42 14.12 6.42 -3.56
CA ASP A 42 14.35 7.55 -4.44
C ASP A 42 13.23 8.60 -4.25
N SER A 43 13.56 9.69 -3.56
CA SER A 43 12.61 10.76 -3.26
C SER A 43 12.15 11.52 -4.49
N GLU A 44 13.00 11.65 -5.52
CA GLU A 44 12.64 12.38 -6.73
C GLU A 44 11.68 11.54 -7.58
N LEU A 45 11.96 10.25 -7.71
CA LEU A 45 11.08 9.33 -8.42
C LEU A 45 9.75 9.13 -7.68
N TRP A 46 9.75 9.14 -6.35
CA TRP A 46 8.53 9.12 -5.54
C TRP A 46 7.56 10.25 -5.92
N GLU A 47 8.07 11.48 -5.97
CA GLU A 47 7.27 12.65 -6.37
C GLU A 47 6.84 12.57 -7.84
N LYS A 48 7.74 12.15 -8.76
CA LYS A 48 7.40 11.97 -10.18
C LYS A 48 6.37 10.87 -10.43
N SER A 49 6.30 9.89 -9.54
CA SER A 49 5.31 8.81 -9.59
C SER A 49 4.00 9.20 -8.91
N TYR A 50 3.79 10.50 -8.62
CA TYR A 50 2.62 11.00 -7.90
C TYR A 50 2.36 10.28 -6.57
N GLN A 51 3.44 9.89 -5.89
CA GLN A 51 3.38 9.17 -4.62
C GLN A 51 2.66 7.81 -4.72
N ASN A 52 2.67 7.22 -5.92
CA ASN A 52 2.14 5.88 -6.18
C ASN A 52 3.27 4.84 -6.13
N PRO A 53 3.27 3.90 -5.17
CA PRO A 53 4.34 2.92 -5.01
C PRO A 53 4.40 1.90 -6.16
N ILE A 54 3.28 1.59 -6.83
CA ILE A 54 3.26 0.68 -7.98
C ILE A 54 3.95 1.34 -9.18
N GLU A 55 3.58 2.58 -9.49
CA GLU A 55 4.20 3.36 -10.57
C GLU A 55 5.69 3.59 -10.32
N MET A 56 6.08 3.86 -9.07
CA MET A 56 7.47 4.01 -8.69
C MET A 56 8.25 2.71 -8.93
N LEU A 57 7.75 1.56 -8.46
CA LEU A 57 8.42 0.26 -8.65
C LEU A 57 8.52 -0.10 -10.14
N ALA A 58 7.53 0.25 -10.95
CA ALA A 58 7.55 0.03 -12.40
C ALA A 58 8.57 0.94 -13.12
N SER A 59 8.84 2.12 -12.56
CA SER A 59 9.74 3.13 -13.16
C SER A 59 11.18 3.05 -12.66
N LEU A 60 11.45 2.29 -11.59
CA LEU A 60 12.80 2.15 -11.04
C LEU A 60 13.74 1.40 -12.00
N PRO A 61 14.96 1.91 -12.23
CA PRO A 61 15.99 1.15 -12.93
C PRO A 61 16.35 -0.14 -12.19
N GLN A 62 16.61 -1.21 -12.93
CA GLN A 62 16.98 -2.51 -12.34
C GLN A 62 18.20 -2.40 -11.40
N GLN A 63 19.21 -1.63 -11.79
CA GLN A 63 20.39 -1.37 -10.97
C GLN A 63 20.02 -0.79 -9.60
N LYS A 64 19.04 0.13 -9.54
CA LYS A 64 18.61 0.74 -8.28
C LYS A 64 17.92 -0.28 -7.36
N LEU A 65 17.11 -1.17 -7.94
CA LEU A 65 16.49 -2.28 -7.20
C LEU A 65 17.56 -3.21 -6.60
N GLU A 66 18.63 -3.50 -7.34
CA GLU A 66 19.75 -4.32 -6.87
C GLU A 66 20.57 -3.61 -5.78
N GLU A 67 20.83 -2.31 -5.92
CA GLU A 67 21.48 -1.49 -4.88
C GLU A 67 20.69 -1.54 -3.56
N VAL A 68 19.38 -1.27 -3.63
CA VAL A 68 18.47 -1.31 -2.47
C VAL A 68 18.41 -2.72 -1.87
N ALA A 69 18.42 -3.77 -2.70
CA ALA A 69 18.43 -5.16 -2.25
C ALA A 69 19.74 -5.58 -1.56
N ASN A 70 20.79 -4.78 -1.65
CA ASN A 70 22.07 -5.01 -0.98
C ASN A 70 22.36 -3.99 0.15
N ASP A 71 21.49 -3.01 0.40
CA ASP A 71 21.57 -2.12 1.57
C ASP A 71 20.98 -2.82 2.82
N GLU A 72 21.85 -3.30 3.70
CA GLU A 72 21.47 -3.98 4.94
C GLU A 72 20.59 -3.12 5.86
N ALA A 73 20.85 -1.81 5.93
CA ALA A 73 20.08 -0.89 6.75
C ALA A 73 18.69 -0.63 6.14
N PHE A 74 18.55 -0.71 4.82
CA PHE A 74 17.25 -0.67 4.16
C PHE A 74 16.48 -1.96 4.42
N LEU A 75 17.11 -3.13 4.22
CA LEU A 75 16.49 -4.43 4.45
C LEU A 75 16.00 -4.59 5.88
N ALA A 76 16.78 -4.16 6.88
CA ALA A 76 16.37 -4.18 8.28
C ALA A 76 15.10 -3.33 8.51
N ASN A 77 15.04 -2.12 7.95
CA ASN A 77 13.85 -1.26 8.06
C ASN A 77 12.64 -1.85 7.31
N LEU A 78 12.85 -2.37 6.10
CA LEU A 78 11.81 -3.03 5.31
C LEU A 78 11.20 -4.20 6.10
N ASN A 79 12.03 -5.05 6.71
CA ASN A 79 11.57 -6.18 7.50
C ASN A 79 10.73 -5.72 8.70
N ARG A 80 11.20 -4.72 9.46
CA ARG A 80 10.44 -4.16 10.59
C ARG A 80 9.07 -3.62 10.16
N VAL A 81 9.02 -2.83 9.08
CA VAL A 81 7.75 -2.28 8.57
C VAL A 81 6.84 -3.40 8.07
N TYR A 82 7.41 -4.42 7.42
CA TYR A 82 6.65 -5.55 6.92
C TYR A 82 6.11 -6.44 8.05
N GLU A 83 6.84 -6.64 9.14
CA GLU A 83 6.36 -7.32 10.34
C GLU A 83 5.16 -6.59 10.94
N SER A 84 5.22 -5.27 11.07
CA SER A 84 4.09 -4.44 11.52
C SER A 84 2.88 -4.54 10.58
N TYR A 85 3.12 -4.64 9.26
CA TYR A 85 2.07 -4.89 8.27
C TYR A 85 1.39 -6.25 8.45
N GLN A 86 2.17 -7.30 8.63
CA GLN A 86 1.64 -8.65 8.84
C GLN A 86 0.87 -8.74 10.17
N GLU A 87 1.38 -8.12 11.22
CA GLU A 87 0.67 -8.01 12.50
C GLU A 87 -0.64 -7.25 12.34
N TYR A 88 -0.65 -6.12 11.62
CA TYR A 88 -1.87 -5.36 11.37
C TYR A 88 -2.93 -6.18 10.63
N ILE A 89 -2.58 -6.93 9.60
CA ILE A 89 -3.57 -7.71 8.81
C ILE A 89 -4.05 -8.96 9.55
N SER A 90 -3.20 -9.57 10.36
CA SER A 90 -3.52 -10.85 11.03
C SER A 90 -4.11 -10.68 12.44
N SER A 91 -3.90 -9.53 13.07
CA SER A 91 -4.40 -9.25 14.42
C SER A 91 -5.91 -9.19 14.48
N LYS A 92 -6.47 -9.66 15.61
CA LYS A 92 -7.83 -9.32 15.98
C LYS A 92 -7.90 -7.84 16.27
N LYS A 93 -8.92 -7.20 15.73
CA LYS A 93 -9.17 -5.79 15.91
C LYS A 93 -10.01 -5.54 17.17
N TRP A 94 -10.04 -4.29 17.62
CA TRP A 94 -10.65 -3.91 18.89
C TRP A 94 -12.12 -4.34 19.02
N PHE A 95 -12.90 -4.27 17.94
CA PHE A 95 -14.31 -4.67 17.98
C PHE A 95 -14.44 -6.19 18.18
N GLU A 96 -13.58 -6.97 17.52
CA GLU A 96 -13.56 -8.43 17.68
C GLU A 96 -13.20 -8.86 19.10
N GLU A 97 -12.34 -8.09 19.79
CA GLU A 97 -11.93 -8.35 21.16
C GLU A 97 -12.99 -7.94 22.20
N THR A 98 -13.66 -6.81 21.98
CA THR A 98 -14.62 -6.24 22.95
C THR A 98 -16.04 -6.76 22.80
N ALA A 99 -16.42 -7.23 21.61
CA ALA A 99 -17.75 -7.76 21.32
C ALA A 99 -17.70 -9.19 20.73
N PRO A 100 -17.02 -10.17 21.37
CA PRO A 100 -16.81 -11.50 20.78
C PRO A 100 -18.10 -12.31 20.58
N ASN A 101 -19.17 -11.93 21.28
CA ASN A 101 -20.48 -12.60 21.23
C ASN A 101 -21.50 -11.85 20.36
N GLN A 102 -21.13 -10.72 19.74
CA GLN A 102 -21.99 -10.10 18.73
C GLN A 102 -21.89 -10.88 17.43
N THR A 103 -23.04 -11.12 16.80
CA THR A 103 -23.10 -11.65 15.45
C THR A 103 -22.32 -10.72 14.53
N ARG A 104 -21.39 -11.25 13.73
CA ARG A 104 -20.76 -10.48 12.64
C ARG A 104 -21.81 -10.24 11.55
N ASP A 105 -22.69 -9.26 11.78
CA ASP A 105 -23.59 -8.81 10.74
C ASP A 105 -22.75 -8.16 9.64
N THR A 106 -22.86 -8.69 8.42
CA THR A 106 -22.14 -8.14 7.28
C THR A 106 -22.78 -6.81 6.90
N ILE A 107 -22.03 -5.72 7.07
CA ILE A 107 -22.49 -4.37 6.72
C ILE A 107 -22.08 -4.07 5.28
N ALA A 108 -23.05 -3.79 4.42
CA ALA A 108 -22.80 -3.30 3.07
C ALA A 108 -22.85 -1.76 3.08
N TYR A 109 -21.68 -1.11 2.99
CA TYR A 109 -21.56 0.34 2.93
C TYR A 109 -21.46 0.83 1.48
N PHE A 110 -22.49 1.51 1.00
CA PHE A 110 -22.56 2.04 -0.37
C PHE A 110 -22.26 3.54 -0.40
N SER A 111 -21.32 3.94 -1.25
CA SER A 111 -21.08 5.34 -1.60
C SER A 111 -20.76 5.46 -3.09
N CYS A 112 -21.04 6.63 -3.66
CA CYS A 112 -20.71 6.94 -5.05
C CYS A 112 -19.22 7.26 -5.24
N GLU A 113 -18.51 7.63 -4.17
CA GLU A 113 -17.12 8.08 -4.20
C GLU A 113 -16.33 7.55 -3.00
N TYR A 114 -15.03 7.31 -3.18
CA TYR A 114 -14.12 6.95 -2.10
C TYR A 114 -12.76 7.65 -2.26
N GLY A 115 -12.49 8.62 -1.38
CA GLY A 115 -11.23 9.34 -1.31
C GLY A 115 -10.23 8.62 -0.42
N ILE A 116 -9.55 7.60 -0.96
CA ILE A 116 -8.59 6.80 -0.18
C ILE A 116 -7.16 7.34 -0.36
N ASP A 117 -6.73 7.43 -1.61
CA ASP A 117 -5.38 7.81 -2.02
C ASP A 117 -5.45 8.61 -3.33
N THR A 118 -4.49 9.50 -3.57
CA THR A 118 -4.42 10.30 -4.81
C THR A 118 -4.16 9.45 -6.04
N GLY A 119 -3.52 8.29 -5.89
CA GLY A 119 -3.31 7.30 -6.95
C GLY A 119 -4.58 6.55 -7.37
N LEU A 120 -5.69 6.68 -6.62
CA LEU A 120 -6.99 6.10 -6.94
C LEU A 120 -8.04 7.22 -7.15
N PRO A 121 -8.14 7.77 -8.37
CA PRO A 121 -8.97 8.95 -8.65
C PRO A 121 -10.47 8.60 -8.79
N VAL A 122 -11.07 8.10 -7.71
CA VAL A 122 -12.49 7.69 -7.64
C VAL A 122 -13.32 8.60 -6.71
N TYR A 123 -12.91 9.86 -6.58
CA TYR A 123 -13.63 10.88 -5.83
C TYR A 123 -13.42 12.28 -6.43
N SER A 124 -14.33 13.21 -6.13
CA SER A 124 -14.29 14.60 -6.61
C SER A 124 -14.51 15.63 -5.51
N GLY A 125 -15.00 15.23 -4.32
CA GLY A 125 -15.26 16.18 -3.23
C GLY A 125 -15.38 15.55 -1.85
N GLY A 126 -16.00 16.30 -0.92
CA GLY A 126 -16.06 15.93 0.50
C GLY A 126 -16.81 14.63 0.81
N LEU A 127 -17.76 14.22 -0.04
CA LEU A 127 -18.44 12.92 0.10
C LEU A 127 -17.46 11.76 0.01
N GLY A 128 -16.55 11.80 -0.97
CA GLY A 128 -15.54 10.78 -1.15
C GLY A 128 -14.56 10.74 0.01
N VAL A 129 -14.12 11.91 0.50
CA VAL A 129 -13.24 12.00 1.68
C VAL A 129 -13.87 11.30 2.88
N LEU A 130 -15.13 11.64 3.23
CA LEU A 130 -15.83 11.02 4.35
C LEU A 130 -15.99 9.50 4.17
N SER A 131 -16.33 9.06 2.97
CA SER A 131 -16.49 7.63 2.66
C SER A 131 -15.16 6.86 2.73
N GLY A 132 -14.07 7.50 2.31
CA GLY A 132 -12.71 6.98 2.44
C GLY A 132 -12.29 6.86 3.92
N ASP A 133 -12.58 7.87 4.72
CA ASP A 133 -12.29 7.86 6.16
C ASP A 133 -13.09 6.79 6.89
N HIS A 134 -14.37 6.59 6.54
CA HIS A 134 -15.16 5.46 7.05
C HIS A 134 -14.52 4.11 6.70
N LEU A 135 -14.04 3.93 5.47
CA LEU A 135 -13.39 2.69 5.04
C LEU A 135 -12.08 2.45 5.83
N LYS A 136 -11.25 3.49 5.99
CA LYS A 136 -9.99 3.44 6.74
C LYS A 136 -10.25 3.09 8.21
N ALA A 137 -11.18 3.80 8.85
CA ALA A 137 -11.58 3.51 10.24
C ALA A 137 -12.15 2.09 10.40
N SER A 138 -12.92 1.61 9.43
CA SER A 138 -13.47 0.24 9.46
C SER A 138 -12.38 -0.83 9.37
N SER A 139 -11.20 -0.52 8.79
CA SER A 139 -10.06 -1.43 8.75
C SER A 139 -9.39 -1.61 10.11
N ASP A 140 -9.61 -0.67 11.04
CA ASP A 140 -9.05 -0.68 12.40
C ASP A 140 -10.01 -1.30 13.43
N LEU A 141 -11.27 -1.54 13.05
CA LEU A 141 -12.33 -2.10 13.91
C LEU A 141 -12.36 -3.62 13.91
#